data_AF-F5L8D3-F1
#
_entry.id   AF-F5L8D3-F1
#
_cell.length_a   1.000
_cell.length_b   1.000
_cell.length_c   1.000
_cell.angle_alpha   90.00
_cell.angle_beta   90.00
_cell.angle_gamma   90.00
#
_symmetry.space_group_name_H-M   'P 1'
#
loop_
_entity.id
_entity.type
_entity.pdbx_description
1 polymer ?
#
loop_
_entity_poly.entity_id
_entity_poly.type
_entity_poly.pdbx_seq_one_letter_code
_entity_poly.pdbx_strand_id
1 'polypeptide(L)'
;MEVEGTLAGSMTGLIVDFDPSHPAHTWEEITDNGYITNHNPQGNTLYVVDICVRPACRGLDLGKWLMQSMYEVVVHKGLERLLGGGRMPGYHRHASHMSADQYLQKVVNGELKDPVISFLLRCGRTPLGVVPNYIEDEESHNYAALMEWRNPFLPEEE
;
A
#
# COMPACT_ATOMS: atom_id res chain seq x y z
N MET A 1 9.98 12.91 -7.22
CA MET A 1 9.53 14.23 -6.73
C MET A 1 10.71 14.99 -6.17
N GLU A 2 10.84 16.26 -6.53
CA GLU A 2 11.95 17.11 -6.13
C GLU A 2 11.43 18.34 -5.39
N VAL A 3 12.22 18.83 -4.44
CA VAL A 3 12.01 20.09 -3.73
C VAL A 3 13.29 20.90 -3.91
N GLU A 4 13.18 22.06 -4.55
CA GLU A 4 14.32 22.95 -4.85
C GLU A 4 15.48 22.23 -5.55
N GLY A 5 15.16 21.38 -6.54
CA GLY A 5 16.15 20.61 -7.30
C GLY A 5 16.80 19.45 -6.54
N THR A 6 16.32 19.14 -5.33
CA THR A 6 16.76 17.98 -4.55
C THR A 6 15.69 16.90 -4.56
N LEU A 7 16.04 15.67 -4.94
CA LEU A 7 15.14 14.52 -4.86
C LEU A 7 14.60 14.35 -3.43
N ALA A 8 13.31 14.56 -3.21
CA ALA A 8 12.70 14.54 -1.88
C ALA A 8 11.92 13.25 -1.60
N GLY A 9 11.45 12.58 -2.65
CA GLY A 9 10.76 11.30 -2.54
C GLY A 9 10.51 10.63 -3.88
N SER A 10 10.21 9.34 -3.81
CA SER A 10 9.92 8.45 -4.93
C SER A 10 8.78 7.51 -4.57
N MET A 11 8.11 7.01 -5.60
CA MET A 11 7.11 5.97 -5.47
C MET A 11 7.22 5.09 -6.70
N THR A 12 7.26 3.79 -6.50
CA THR A 12 7.44 2.79 -7.56
C THR A 12 6.17 1.96 -7.66
N GLY A 13 5.75 1.67 -8.88
CA GLY A 13 4.63 0.76 -9.12
C GLY A 13 4.78 -0.02 -10.42
N LEU A 14 4.03 -1.12 -10.50
CA LEU A 14 3.92 -1.96 -11.69
C LEU A 14 2.46 -2.33 -11.92
N ILE A 15 2.08 -2.64 -13.16
CA ILE A 15 0.73 -3.09 -13.48
C ILE A 15 0.75 -4.62 -13.45
N VAL A 16 -0.26 -5.21 -12.82
CA VAL A 16 -0.44 -6.66 -12.64
C VAL A 16 -1.91 -7.02 -12.82
N ASP A 17 -2.16 -8.31 -13.03
CA ASP A 17 -3.48 -8.89 -12.83
C ASP A 17 -3.67 -9.23 -11.36
N PHE A 18 -4.77 -8.76 -10.78
CA PHE A 18 -5.14 -9.05 -9.40
C PHE A 18 -6.60 -9.50 -9.34
N ASP A 19 -6.82 -10.60 -8.63
CA ASP A 19 -8.13 -11.17 -8.33
C ASP A 19 -8.45 -10.96 -6.84
N PRO A 20 -9.43 -10.10 -6.50
CA PRO A 20 -9.84 -9.85 -5.12
C PRO A 20 -10.35 -11.09 -4.38
N SER A 21 -10.78 -12.15 -5.09
CA SER A 21 -11.21 -13.40 -4.47
C SER A 21 -10.04 -14.27 -3.97
N HIS A 22 -8.83 -14.03 -4.49
CA HIS A 22 -7.57 -14.66 -4.08
C HIS A 22 -6.52 -13.60 -3.73
N PRO A 23 -6.75 -12.77 -2.69
CA PRO A 23 -5.96 -11.57 -2.47
C PRO A 23 -4.57 -11.85 -1.88
N ALA A 24 -4.32 -13.04 -1.34
CA ALA A 24 -3.09 -13.39 -0.66
C ALA A 24 -1.93 -13.61 -1.65
N HIS A 25 -0.82 -12.91 -1.40
CA HIS A 25 0.46 -13.04 -2.11
C HIS A 25 1.56 -12.43 -1.24
N THR A 26 2.81 -12.84 -1.43
CA THR A 26 3.96 -12.16 -0.81
C THR A 26 4.40 -10.95 -1.64
N TRP A 27 5.18 -10.05 -1.02
CA TRP A 27 5.82 -8.95 -1.74
C TRP A 27 6.76 -9.47 -2.82
N GLU A 28 7.51 -10.54 -2.55
CA GLU A 28 8.43 -11.15 -3.52
C GLU A 28 7.69 -11.72 -4.73
N GLU A 29 6.57 -12.41 -4.52
CA GLU A 29 5.75 -12.99 -5.60
C GLU A 29 5.19 -11.92 -6.54
N ILE A 30 4.58 -10.87 -5.99
CA ILE A 30 3.90 -9.86 -6.80
C ILE A 30 4.86 -8.87 -7.47
N THR A 31 6.06 -8.68 -6.92
CA THR A 31 7.06 -7.73 -7.44
C THR A 31 8.22 -8.40 -8.18
N ASP A 32 8.19 -9.72 -8.32
CA ASP A 32 9.33 -10.52 -8.80
C ASP A 32 10.62 -10.18 -8.04
N ASN A 33 10.59 -10.34 -6.72
CA ASN A 33 11.69 -10.02 -5.80
C ASN A 33 12.18 -8.56 -5.92
N GLY A 34 11.27 -7.64 -6.26
CA GLY A 34 11.58 -6.22 -6.50
C GLY A 34 12.18 -5.91 -7.87
N TYR A 35 12.45 -6.90 -8.74
CA TYR A 35 12.94 -6.67 -10.10
C TYR A 35 11.85 -6.20 -11.07
N ILE A 36 10.57 -6.36 -10.70
CA ILE A 36 9.38 -5.92 -11.44
C ILE A 36 9.35 -6.39 -12.90
N THR A 37 9.98 -7.53 -13.21
CA THR A 37 10.03 -8.06 -14.58
C THR A 37 8.69 -8.61 -15.07
N ASN A 38 7.76 -8.83 -14.13
CA ASN A 38 6.39 -9.28 -14.33
C ASN A 38 5.39 -8.15 -14.63
N HIS A 39 5.85 -6.93 -14.95
CA HIS A 39 4.96 -5.84 -15.35
C HIS A 39 4.10 -6.22 -16.55
N ASN A 40 2.79 -6.20 -16.38
CA ASN A 40 1.80 -6.47 -17.41
C ASN A 40 1.04 -5.18 -17.78
N PRO A 41 1.33 -4.52 -18.92
CA PRO A 41 0.61 -3.32 -19.34
C PRO A 41 -0.89 -3.53 -19.61
N GLN A 42 -1.34 -4.77 -19.77
CA GLN A 42 -2.74 -5.14 -19.97
C GLN A 42 -3.44 -5.55 -18.66
N GLY A 43 -2.75 -5.53 -17.53
CA GLY A 43 -3.33 -5.92 -16.24
C GLY A 43 -4.38 -4.94 -15.72
N ASN A 44 -5.12 -5.35 -14.69
CA ASN A 44 -6.23 -4.57 -14.14
C ASN A 44 -5.87 -3.67 -12.95
N THR A 45 -4.68 -3.83 -12.37
CA THR A 45 -4.33 -3.21 -11.08
C THR A 45 -2.95 -2.55 -11.15
N LEU A 46 -2.86 -1.30 -10.66
CA LEU A 46 -1.56 -0.68 -10.38
C LEU A 46 -1.12 -1.08 -8.96
N TYR A 47 -0.02 -1.81 -8.85
CA TYR A 47 0.54 -2.24 -7.58
C TYR A 47 1.67 -1.30 -7.13
N VAL A 48 1.62 -0.85 -5.88
CA VAL A 48 2.66 -0.04 -5.25
C VAL A 48 3.73 -0.94 -4.68
N VAL A 49 4.94 -0.87 -5.23
CA VAL A 49 6.11 -1.63 -4.76
C VAL A 49 6.71 -0.97 -3.52
N ASP A 50 6.92 0.35 -3.59
CA ASP A 50 7.46 1.14 -2.49
C ASP A 50 7.03 2.61 -2.60
N ILE A 51 7.05 3.30 -1.45
CA ILE A 51 6.96 4.75 -1.36
C ILE A 51 7.97 5.25 -0.33
N CYS A 52 8.79 6.21 -0.74
CA CYS A 52 9.85 6.76 0.10
C CYS A 52 9.81 8.29 0.09
N VAL A 53 9.91 8.90 1.29
CA VAL A 53 10.07 10.35 1.46
C VAL A 53 11.22 10.60 2.42
N ARG A 54 12.14 11.49 2.04
CA ARG A 54 13.29 11.85 2.88
C ARG A 54 12.81 12.35 4.25
N PRO A 55 13.49 11.96 5.35
CA PRO A 55 13.14 12.42 6.69
C PRO A 55 13.07 13.94 6.82
N ALA A 56 14.01 14.67 6.19
CA ALA A 56 14.07 16.13 6.21
C ALA A 56 12.87 16.82 5.53
N CYS A 57 12.11 16.09 4.70
CA CYS A 57 10.96 16.61 3.96
C CYS A 57 9.62 16.05 4.50
N ARG A 58 9.62 15.38 5.65
CA ARG A 58 8.40 14.90 6.32
C ARG A 58 7.60 16.08 6.89
N GLY A 59 6.28 15.92 6.97
CA GLY A 59 5.37 16.98 7.44
C GLY A 59 4.95 17.99 6.37
N LEU A 60 5.43 17.84 5.14
CA LEU A 60 5.08 18.66 3.98
C LEU A 60 4.04 17.98 3.06
N ASP A 61 3.35 16.94 3.55
CA ASP A 61 2.37 16.13 2.80
C ASP A 61 2.87 15.53 1.47
N LEU A 62 4.18 15.50 1.24
CA LEU A 62 4.81 14.98 0.03
C LEU A 62 4.40 13.54 -0.30
N GLY A 63 4.26 12.68 0.71
CA GLY A 63 3.77 11.31 0.50
C GLY A 63 2.33 11.26 -0.01
N LYS A 64 1.48 12.20 0.42
CA LYS A 64 0.10 12.30 -0.05
C LYS A 64 0.05 12.72 -1.52
N TRP A 65 0.91 13.66 -1.93
CA TRP A 65 1.04 14.05 -3.33
C TRP A 65 1.50 12.89 -4.22
N LEU A 66 2.52 12.13 -3.80
CA LEU A 66 2.94 10.92 -4.52
C LEU A 66 1.80 9.91 -4.67
N MET A 67 1.03 9.67 -3.61
CA MET A 67 -0.12 8.77 -3.64
C MET A 67 -1.21 9.26 -4.60
N GLN A 68 -1.51 10.57 -4.60
CA GLN A 68 -2.47 11.16 -5.53
C GLN A 68 -2.03 11.00 -6.99
N SER A 69 -0.74 11.18 -7.30
CA SER A 69 -0.24 10.92 -8.65
C SER A 69 -0.45 9.46 -9.09
N MET A 70 -0.37 8.49 -8.18
CA MET A 70 -0.68 7.10 -8.53
C MET A 70 -2.17 6.86 -8.78
N TYR A 71 -3.07 7.57 -8.07
CA TYR A 71 -4.51 7.54 -8.39
C TYR A 71 -4.78 8.10 -9.78
N GLU A 72 -4.10 9.18 -10.18
CA GLU A 72 -4.20 9.73 -11.53
C GLU A 72 -3.74 8.71 -12.59
N VAL A 73 -2.68 7.95 -12.33
CA VAL A 73 -2.22 6.88 -13.25
C VAL A 73 -3.28 5.78 -13.37
N VAL A 74 -3.88 5.34 -12.26
CA VAL A 74 -4.96 4.35 -12.25
C VAL A 74 -6.13 4.83 -13.11
N VAL A 75 -6.58 6.07 -12.91
CA VAL A 75 -7.68 6.66 -13.68
C VAL A 75 -7.32 6.80 -15.15
N HIS A 76 -6.15 7.34 -15.46
CA HIS A 76 -5.69 7.58 -16.83
C HIS A 76 -5.56 6.29 -17.64
N LYS A 77 -5.10 5.20 -16.99
CA LYS A 77 -4.97 3.89 -17.63
C LYS A 77 -6.24 3.04 -17.59
N GLY A 78 -7.31 3.52 -16.94
CA GLY A 78 -8.56 2.76 -16.81
C GLY A 78 -8.41 1.49 -15.96
N LEU A 79 -7.51 1.49 -14.98
CA LEU A 79 -7.28 0.37 -14.07
C LEU A 79 -8.37 0.34 -12.97
N GLU A 80 -8.67 -0.86 -12.45
CA GLU A 80 -9.69 -1.08 -11.42
C GLU A 80 -9.32 -0.45 -10.07
N ARG A 81 -8.04 -0.48 -9.72
CA ARG A 81 -7.57 -0.07 -8.39
C ARG A 81 -6.08 0.26 -8.37
N LEU A 82 -5.70 1.02 -7.35
CA LEU A 82 -4.35 1.01 -6.81
C LEU A 82 -4.31 -0.07 -5.71
N LEU A 83 -3.25 -0.88 -5.60
CA LEU A 83 -3.09 -1.92 -4.58
C LEU A 83 -1.68 -1.87 -3.98
N GLY A 84 -1.48 -2.42 -2.78
CA GLY A 84 -0.16 -2.53 -2.16
C GLY A 84 -0.24 -2.92 -0.69
N GLY A 85 0.81 -3.59 -0.20
CA GLY A 85 0.95 -3.94 1.21
C GLY A 85 1.48 -2.79 2.06
N GLY A 86 0.77 -2.47 3.15
CA GLY A 86 1.25 -1.57 4.19
C GLY A 86 1.87 -2.36 5.34
N ARG A 87 3.14 -2.10 5.65
CA ARG A 87 3.75 -2.56 6.90
C ARG A 87 2.96 -2.04 8.10
N MET A 88 2.97 -2.79 9.20
CA MET A 88 2.33 -2.44 10.47
C MET A 88 3.37 -2.29 11.58
N PRO A 89 4.28 -1.29 11.50
CA PRO A 89 5.45 -1.20 12.38
C PRO A 89 5.08 -0.99 13.86
N GLY A 90 3.83 -0.66 14.19
CA GLY A 90 3.38 -0.63 15.58
C GLY A 90 2.96 -1.98 16.16
N TYR A 91 2.79 -3.01 15.32
CA TYR A 91 2.15 -4.26 15.72
C TYR A 91 2.97 -5.07 16.75
N HIS A 92 4.30 -5.07 16.68
CA HIS A 92 5.15 -5.77 17.67
C HIS A 92 4.83 -5.40 19.13
N ARG A 93 4.36 -4.17 19.39
CA ARG A 93 3.98 -3.72 20.75
C ARG A 93 2.68 -4.36 21.26
N HIS A 94 1.89 -4.92 20.36
CA HIS A 94 0.56 -5.46 20.63
C HIS A 94 0.45 -6.96 20.32
N ALA A 95 1.40 -7.54 19.58
CA ALA A 95 1.39 -8.92 19.09
C ALA A 95 1.28 -9.99 20.20
N SER A 96 1.65 -9.65 21.44
CA SER A 96 1.49 -10.55 22.60
C SER A 96 0.06 -10.63 23.15
N HIS A 97 -0.84 -9.69 22.77
CA HIS A 97 -2.17 -9.58 23.36
C HIS A 97 -3.31 -9.49 22.32
N MET A 98 -3.02 -9.33 21.04
CA MET A 98 -4.02 -9.31 19.97
C MET A 98 -3.45 -9.83 18.65
N SER A 99 -4.32 -10.36 17.78
CA SER A 99 -3.93 -10.76 16.43
C SER A 99 -3.68 -9.55 15.52
N ALA A 100 -3.00 -9.78 14.39
CA ALA A 100 -2.73 -8.75 13.39
C ALA A 100 -4.04 -8.17 12.81
N ASP A 101 -5.05 -9.01 12.55
CA ASP A 101 -6.38 -8.58 12.12
C ASP A 101 -7.07 -7.69 13.16
N GLN A 102 -7.00 -8.06 14.44
CA GLN A 102 -7.56 -7.26 15.54
C GLN A 102 -6.84 -5.91 15.66
N TYR A 103 -5.51 -5.92 15.51
CA TYR A 103 -4.70 -4.70 15.49
C TYR A 103 -5.11 -3.79 14.32
N LEU A 104 -5.17 -4.33 13.10
CA LEU A 104 -5.59 -3.58 11.91
C LEU A 104 -6.98 -2.98 12.10
N GLN A 105 -7.94 -3.76 12.58
CA GLN A 105 -9.30 -3.28 12.82
C GLN A 105 -9.34 -2.14 13.83
N LYS A 106 -8.57 -2.24 14.93
CA LYS A 106 -8.46 -1.16 15.91
C LYS A 106 -7.83 0.10 15.34
N VAL A 107 -6.87 -0.02 14.41
CA VAL A 107 -6.30 1.14 13.71
C VAL A 107 -7.32 1.78 12.77
N VAL A 108 -8.08 0.96 12.01
CA VAL A 108 -9.15 1.43 11.12
C VAL A 108 -10.24 2.16 11.90
N ASN A 109 -10.60 1.65 13.09
CA ASN A 109 -11.57 2.27 13.99
C ASN A 109 -11.04 3.54 14.70
N GLY A 110 -9.76 3.86 14.57
CA GLY A 110 -9.12 4.97 15.26
C GLY A 110 -8.85 4.74 16.75
N GLU A 111 -9.01 3.51 17.25
CA GLU A 111 -8.68 3.13 18.63
C GLU A 111 -7.16 3.01 18.84
N LEU A 112 -6.43 2.61 17.80
CA LEU A 112 -4.97 2.56 17.76
C LEU A 112 -4.43 3.43 16.63
N LYS A 113 -3.15 3.79 16.72
CA LYS A 113 -2.47 4.59 15.71
C LYS A 113 -1.21 3.88 15.24
N ASP A 114 -1.28 3.31 14.04
CA ASP A 114 -0.12 2.85 13.31
C ASP A 114 0.37 3.94 12.33
N PRO A 115 1.65 4.33 12.32
CA PRO A 115 2.12 5.45 11.50
C PRO A 115 1.93 5.22 9.99
N VAL A 116 2.07 3.98 9.52
CA VAL A 116 1.95 3.62 8.09
C VAL A 116 0.48 3.44 7.73
N ILE A 117 -0.25 2.59 8.45
CA ILE A 117 -1.66 2.31 8.11
C ILE A 117 -2.51 3.56 8.26
N SER A 118 -2.31 4.36 9.33
CA SER A 118 -3.05 5.62 9.50
C SER A 118 -2.74 6.62 8.38
N PHE A 119 -1.53 6.62 7.82
CA PHE A 119 -1.19 7.46 6.66
C PHE A 119 -1.93 6.99 5.41
N LEU A 120 -1.93 5.68 5.13
CA LEU A 120 -2.64 5.11 3.98
C LEU A 120 -4.16 5.39 4.07
N LEU A 121 -4.77 5.20 5.26
CA LEU A 121 -6.17 5.55 5.51
C LEU A 121 -6.46 7.04 5.22
N ARG A 122 -5.60 7.96 5.67
CA ARG A 122 -5.72 9.40 5.38
C ARG A 122 -5.58 9.74 3.89
N CYS A 123 -4.88 8.91 3.12
CA CYS A 123 -4.81 9.03 1.67
C CYS A 123 -6.05 8.47 0.96
N GLY A 124 -7.01 7.89 1.68
CA GLY A 124 -8.23 7.29 1.12
C GLY A 124 -8.10 5.81 0.78
N ARG A 125 -7.03 5.14 1.25
CA ARG A 125 -6.88 3.69 1.10
C ARG A 125 -7.78 2.96 2.07
N THR A 126 -8.31 1.80 1.68
CA THR A 126 -9.09 0.90 2.52
C THR A 126 -8.42 -0.46 2.62
N PRO A 127 -8.46 -1.14 3.79
CA PRO A 127 -7.90 -2.48 3.92
C PRO A 127 -8.78 -3.53 3.23
N LEU A 128 -8.13 -4.46 2.52
CA LEU A 128 -8.73 -5.73 2.07
C LEU A 128 -8.60 -6.82 3.13
N GLY A 129 -7.52 -6.78 3.91
CA GLY A 129 -7.26 -7.76 4.96
C GLY A 129 -5.79 -7.78 5.36
N VAL A 130 -5.45 -8.66 6.30
CA VAL A 130 -4.07 -8.93 6.70
C VAL A 130 -3.51 -10.10 5.89
N VAL A 131 -2.28 -9.96 5.41
CA VAL A 131 -1.55 -11.02 4.73
C VAL A 131 -0.36 -11.46 5.60
N PRO A 132 -0.32 -12.72 6.07
CA PRO A 132 0.82 -13.27 6.80
C PRO A 132 2.01 -13.54 5.86
N ASN A 133 3.23 -13.46 6.39
CA ASN A 133 4.47 -13.71 5.65
C ASN A 133 4.59 -12.89 4.37
N TYR A 134 4.04 -11.67 4.38
CA TYR A 134 4.02 -10.80 3.21
C TYR A 134 5.43 -10.30 2.86
N ILE A 135 6.21 -9.93 3.87
CA ILE A 135 7.61 -9.52 3.75
C ILE A 135 8.32 -9.81 5.07
N GLU A 136 9.62 -10.07 5.05
CA GLU A 136 10.41 -10.18 6.28
C GLU A 136 10.48 -8.82 6.98
N ASP A 137 9.87 -8.73 8.15
CA ASP A 137 9.82 -7.52 8.95
C ASP A 137 9.53 -7.84 10.42
N GLU A 138 10.53 -7.62 11.27
CA GLU A 138 10.45 -7.88 12.71
C GLU A 138 9.33 -7.06 13.38
N GLU A 139 9.22 -5.77 13.04
CA GLU A 139 8.26 -4.85 13.69
C GLU A 139 6.80 -5.20 13.38
N SER A 140 6.55 -5.78 12.21
CA SER A 140 5.22 -6.22 11.78
C SER A 140 5.01 -7.73 11.96
N HIS A 141 5.97 -8.46 12.52
CA HIS A 141 5.96 -9.93 12.59
C HIS A 141 5.67 -10.60 11.23
N ASN A 142 6.24 -10.05 10.16
CA ASN A 142 6.03 -10.46 8.77
C ASN A 142 4.58 -10.32 8.24
N TYR A 143 3.69 -9.65 8.97
CA TYR A 143 2.35 -9.33 8.49
C TYR A 143 2.33 -7.99 7.74
N ALA A 144 1.45 -7.87 6.77
CA ALA A 144 1.10 -6.59 6.15
C ALA A 144 -0.41 -6.44 6.06
N ALA A 145 -0.89 -5.20 6.08
CA ALA A 145 -2.26 -4.89 5.68
C ALA A 145 -2.28 -4.69 4.16
N LEU A 146 -2.99 -5.54 3.42
CA LEU A 146 -3.22 -5.30 2.01
C LEU A 146 -4.25 -4.17 1.90
N MET A 147 -3.83 -3.05 1.31
CA MET A 147 -4.64 -1.84 1.22
C MET A 147 -4.93 -1.56 -0.24
N GLU A 148 -6.13 -1.10 -0.57
CA GLU A 148 -6.52 -0.71 -1.91
C GLU A 148 -7.09 0.72 -1.96
N TRP A 149 -7.18 1.26 -3.18
CA TRP A 149 -8.04 2.38 -3.51
C TRP A 149 -8.73 2.01 -4.81
N ARG A 150 -10.06 1.84 -4.77
CA ARG A 150 -10.85 1.47 -5.95
C ARG A 150 -11.05 2.70 -6.82
N ASN A 151 -10.90 2.53 -8.13
CA ASN A 151 -11.14 3.58 -9.10
C ASN A 151 -12.64 3.91 -9.13
N PRO A 152 -13.06 5.10 -8.66
CA PRO A 152 -14.48 5.44 -8.56
C PRO A 152 -15.12 5.78 -9.91
N PHE A 153 -14.33 5.85 -10.99
CA PHE A 153 -14.80 6.16 -12.33
C PHE A 153 -15.10 4.92 -13.18
N LEU A 154 -14.80 3.73 -12.68
CA LEU A 154 -15.22 2.48 -13.31
C LEU A 154 -16.54 2.01 -12.69
N PRO A 155 -17.44 1.40 -13.48
CA PRO A 155 -18.65 0.81 -12.96
C PRO A 155 -18.30 -0.32 -11.96
N GLU A 156 -19.08 -0.43 -10.88
CA GLU A 156 -19.02 -1.62 -10.03
C GLU A 156 -19.52 -2.81 -10.86
N GLU A 157 -18.76 -3.91 -10.89
CA GLU A 157 -19.27 -5.18 -11.41
C GLU A 157 -20.39 -5.66 -10.47
N GLU A 158 -21.60 -5.83 -11.02
CA GLU A 158 -22.79 -6.35 -10.32
C GLU A 158 -22.64 -7.82 -9.89
#